data_AF-N9LVP9-F1
#
_entry.id   AF-N9LVP9-F1
#
_cell.length_a   1.000
_cell.length_b   1.000
_cell.length_c   1.000
_cell.angle_alpha   90.00
_cell.angle_beta   90.00
_cell.angle_gamma   90.00
#
_symmetry.space_group_name_H-M   'P 1'
#
loop_
_entity.id
_entity.type
_entity.pdbx_description
1 polymer ?
#
loop_
_entity_poly.entity_id
_entity_poly.type
_entity_poly.pdbx_seq_one_letter_code
_entity_poly.pdbx_strand_id
1 'polypeptide(L)'
;MGFLMTEPNSISCTQLAETYNISHDSVNRFLEREDYTPHDLYQEAIQHIDNKKLIVSIDDTVLDKPYSQHMDLVSYFWSGKHHRSVKGINLITLYATDQN
;
A
#
# COMPACT_ATOMS: atom_id res chain seq x y z
N MET A 1 -6.93 13.76 1.48
CA MET A 1 -6.21 12.47 1.50
C MET A 1 -7.10 11.24 1.58
N GLY A 2 -8.35 11.35 2.08
CA GLY A 2 -9.30 10.22 2.15
C GLY A 2 -9.51 9.42 0.85
N PHE A 3 -9.56 10.08 -0.32
CA PHE A 3 -9.75 9.40 -1.62
C PHE A 3 -8.68 8.33 -1.91
N LEU A 4 -7.41 8.62 -1.60
CA LEU A 4 -6.31 7.66 -1.80
C LEU A 4 -6.39 6.47 -0.83
N MET A 5 -7.02 6.66 0.33
CA MET A 5 -7.20 5.61 1.33
C MET A 5 -8.42 4.72 1.03
N THR A 6 -9.38 5.21 0.24
CA THR A 6 -10.65 4.52 -0.01
C THR A 6 -10.72 3.80 -1.37
N GLU A 7 -9.90 4.16 -2.35
CA GLU A 7 -9.98 3.61 -3.71
C GLU A 7 -8.68 2.90 -4.12
N PRO A 8 -8.52 1.59 -3.85
CA PRO A 8 -7.27 0.88 -4.09
C PRO A 8 -7.06 0.44 -5.55
N ASN A 9 -8.11 0.44 -6.39
CA ASN A 9 -8.06 -0.25 -7.69
C ASN A 9 -8.06 0.68 -8.92
N SER A 10 -8.55 1.91 -8.81
CA SER A 10 -8.71 2.80 -9.98
C SER A 10 -8.36 4.27 -9.68
N ILE A 11 -7.26 4.51 -8.97
CA ILE A 11 -6.79 5.85 -8.66
C ILE A 11 -6.48 6.61 -9.96
N SER A 12 -7.32 7.59 -10.30
CA SER A 12 -7.09 8.50 -11.42
C SER A 12 -7.57 9.90 -11.07
N CYS A 13 -6.96 10.91 -11.70
CA CYS A 13 -7.41 12.29 -11.58
C CYS A 13 -8.85 12.49 -12.09
N THR A 14 -9.32 11.68 -13.04
CA THR A 14 -10.72 11.68 -13.51
C THR A 14 -11.67 11.21 -12.44
N GLN A 15 -11.35 10.09 -11.78
CA GLN A 15 -12.21 9.56 -10.73
C GLN A 15 -12.23 10.47 -9.51
N LEU A 16 -11.10 11.10 -9.18
CA LEU A 16 -11.05 12.14 -8.15
C LEU A 16 -11.92 13.34 -8.54
N ALA A 17 -11.81 13.81 -9.79
CA ALA A 17 -12.59 14.91 -10.31
C ALA A 17 -14.11 14.64 -10.27
N GLU A 18 -14.54 13.45 -10.66
CA GLU A 18 -15.94 13.02 -10.58
C GLU A 18 -16.43 12.95 -9.12
N THR A 19 -15.64 12.36 -8.23
CA THR A 19 -15.99 12.20 -6.81
C THR A 19 -16.19 13.55 -6.11
N TYR A 20 -15.33 14.53 -6.41
CA TYR A 20 -15.40 15.86 -5.82
C TYR A 20 -16.19 16.86 -6.68
N ASN A 21 -16.76 16.42 -7.82
CA ASN A 21 -17.48 17.26 -8.78
C ASN A 21 -16.69 18.52 -9.19
N ILE A 22 -15.40 18.35 -9.46
CA ILE A 22 -14.46 19.38 -9.92
C ILE A 22 -13.93 19.02 -11.30
N SER A 23 -13.24 19.95 -11.98
CA SER A 23 -12.60 19.61 -13.25
C SER A 23 -11.32 18.81 -13.03
N HIS A 24 -11.07 17.84 -13.92
CA HIS A 24 -9.81 17.09 -13.93
C HIS A 24 -8.59 18.00 -14.02
N ASP A 25 -8.66 19.10 -14.78
CA ASP A 25 -7.59 20.10 -14.86
C ASP A 25 -7.29 20.74 -13.50
N SER A 26 -8.30 20.92 -12.65
CA SER A 26 -8.09 21.45 -11.29
C SER A 26 -7.36 20.44 -10.41
N VAL A 27 -7.63 19.14 -10.59
CA VAL A 27 -6.91 18.06 -9.90
C VAL A 27 -5.45 18.02 -10.34
N ASN A 28 -5.18 18.07 -11.65
CA ASN A 28 -3.82 18.10 -12.16
C ASN A 28 -3.05 19.32 -11.65
N ARG A 29 -3.63 20.53 -11.72
CA ARG A 29 -2.98 21.74 -11.19
C ARG A 29 -2.73 21.68 -9.69
N PHE A 30 -3.60 21.01 -8.94
CA PHE A 30 -3.39 20.77 -7.52
C PHE A 30 -2.18 19.83 -7.29
N LEU A 31 -2.12 18.70 -7.99
CA LEU A 31 -1.02 17.75 -7.88
C LEU A 31 0.32 18.31 -8.38
N GLU A 32 0.31 19.20 -9.36
CA GLU A 32 1.52 19.87 -9.87
C GLU A 32 2.03 20.98 -8.94
N ARG A 33 1.15 21.56 -8.11
CA ARG A 33 1.48 22.66 -7.21
C ARG A 33 1.91 22.17 -5.83
N GLU A 34 1.23 21.16 -5.31
CA GLU A 34 1.45 20.66 -3.96
C GLU A 34 2.54 19.59 -3.94
N ASP A 35 3.44 19.66 -2.96
CA ASP A 35 4.54 18.70 -2.78
C ASP A 35 4.25 17.80 -1.57
N TYR A 36 3.17 17.02 -1.64
CA TYR A 36 2.81 16.09 -0.57
C TYR A 36 3.74 14.88 -0.59
N THR A 37 4.31 14.58 0.57
CA THR A 37 5.15 13.42 0.80
C THR A 37 4.38 12.34 1.58
N PRO A 38 4.84 11.08 1.58
CA PRO A 38 4.27 10.05 2.45
C PRO A 38 4.29 10.43 3.94
N HIS A 39 5.19 11.33 4.36
CA HIS A 39 5.24 11.82 5.73
C HIS A 39 4.02 12.68 6.08
N ASP A 40 3.55 13.52 5.16
CA ASP A 40 2.39 14.38 5.38
C ASP A 40 1.13 13.54 5.59
N LEU A 41 0.97 12.49 4.76
CA LEU A 41 -0.12 11.52 4.92
C LEU A 41 -0.03 10.79 6.27
N TYR A 42 1.17 10.39 6.69
CA TYR A 42 1.37 9.76 7.99
C TYR A 42 0.99 10.70 9.15
N GLN A 43 1.40 11.96 9.11
CA GLN A 43 1.08 12.94 10.16
C GLN A 43 -0.42 13.24 10.25
N GLU A 44 -1.15 13.20 9.14
CA GLU A 44 -2.62 13.28 9.14
C GLU A 44 -3.22 12.01 9.74
N ALA A 45 -2.84 10.83 9.24
CA ALA A 45 -3.46 9.55 9.63
C ALA A 45 -3.20 9.17 11.10
N ILE A 46 -1.99 9.41 11.61
CA ILE A 46 -1.58 8.98 12.96
C ILE A 46 -2.37 9.69 14.08
N GLN A 47 -2.99 10.83 13.78
CA GLN A 47 -3.85 11.56 14.73
C GLN A 47 -5.15 10.80 15.04
N HIS A 48 -5.54 9.87 14.16
CA HIS A 48 -6.75 9.08 14.27
C HIS A 48 -6.53 7.69 14.89
N ILE A 49 -5.30 7.38 15.31
CA ILE A 49 -4.92 6.06 15.84
C ILE A 49 -4.49 6.20 17.32
N ASP A 50 -5.08 5.40 18.22
CA ASP A 50 -4.58 5.30 19.59
C ASP A 50 -3.28 4.47 19.67
N ASN A 51 -2.16 5.18 19.58
CA ASN A 51 -0.82 4.59 19.67
C ASN A 51 -0.48 3.93 21.01
N LYS A 52 -1.34 4.00 22.03
CA LYS A 52 -1.11 3.33 23.32
C LYS A 52 -1.58 1.88 23.32
N LYS A 53 -2.45 1.48 22.38
CA LYS A 53 -3.04 0.14 22.32
C LYS A 53 -3.15 -0.36 20.89
N LEU A 54 -2.01 -0.74 20.33
CA LEU A 54 -1.94 -1.32 18.99
C LEU A 54 -1.96 -2.85 19.05
N ILE A 55 -2.76 -3.45 18.18
CA ILE A 55 -2.68 -4.85 17.79
C ILE A 55 -1.83 -4.89 16.51
N VAL A 56 -0.76 -5.68 16.54
CA VAL A 56 0.15 -5.83 15.40
C VAL A 56 -0.03 -7.22 14.80
N SER A 57 -0.34 -7.27 13.51
CA SER A 57 -0.39 -8.48 12.70
C SER A 57 0.80 -8.51 11.77
N ILE A 58 1.50 -9.64 11.73
CA ILE A 58 2.65 -9.86 10.85
C ILE A 58 2.37 -11.11 10.05
N ASP A 59 2.48 -10.99 8.73
CA ASP A 59 2.26 -12.10 7.81
C ASP A 59 3.32 -12.09 6.71
N ASP A 60 3.71 -13.29 6.25
CA ASP A 60 4.65 -13.44 5.15
C ASP A 60 3.94 -13.97 3.89
N THR A 61 4.23 -13.34 2.76
CA THR A 61 3.68 -13.73 1.46
C THR A 61 4.82 -13.98 0.48
N VAL A 62 4.83 -15.14 -0.15
CA VAL A 62 5.77 -15.47 -1.22
C VAL A 62 5.18 -15.07 -2.56
N LEU A 63 5.79 -14.08 -3.22
CA LEU A 63 5.52 -13.78 -4.62
C LEU A 63 6.26 -14.78 -5.51
N ASP A 64 5.54 -15.69 -6.14
CA ASP A 64 6.11 -16.68 -7.05
C ASP A 64 6.83 -16.02 -8.23
N LYS A 65 8.09 -16.39 -8.44
CA LYS A 65 8.94 -15.93 -9.55
C LYS A 65 9.64 -17.13 -10.21
N PRO A 66 8.87 -18.07 -10.81
CA PRO A 66 9.41 -19.33 -11.32
C PRO A 66 10.45 -19.16 -12.42
N TYR A 67 10.37 -18.07 -13.19
CA TYR A 67 11.27 -17.80 -14.32
C TYR A 67 12.39 -16.80 -14.02
N SER A 68 12.44 -16.22 -12.82
CA SER A 68 13.50 -15.27 -12.47
C SER A 68 14.82 -16.00 -12.28
N GLN A 69 15.90 -15.56 -12.93
CA GLN A 69 17.21 -16.22 -12.90
C GLN A 69 18.17 -15.54 -11.91
N HIS A 70 18.28 -14.20 -11.96
CA HIS A 70 19.22 -13.42 -11.16
C HIS A 70 18.58 -12.11 -10.68
N MET A 71 18.12 -12.11 -9.42
CA MET A 71 17.72 -10.93 -8.67
C MET A 71 18.09 -11.19 -7.21
N ASP A 72 18.72 -10.22 -6.54
CA ASP A 72 19.26 -10.39 -5.18
C ASP A 72 18.21 -10.82 -4.15
N LEU A 73 16.94 -10.45 -4.37
CA LEU A 73 15.83 -10.76 -3.47
C LEU A 73 15.11 -12.08 -3.81
N VAL A 74 15.49 -12.76 -4.89
CA VAL A 74 14.85 -14.02 -5.30
C VAL A 74 15.55 -15.19 -4.64
N SER A 75 14.80 -15.94 -3.84
CA SER A 75 15.29 -17.14 -3.14
C SER A 75 14.22 -18.23 -3.11
N TYR A 76 14.50 -19.33 -2.42
CA TYR A 76 13.56 -20.42 -2.20
C TYR A 76 12.85 -20.26 -0.86
N PHE A 77 11.53 -20.26 -0.88
CA PHE A 77 10.67 -20.13 0.29
C PHE A 77 9.61 -21.23 0.30
N TRP A 78 9.19 -21.69 1.47
CA TRP A 78 8.10 -22.65 1.57
C TRP A 78 6.78 -21.99 1.17
N SER A 79 6.05 -22.59 0.23
CA SER A 79 4.71 -22.13 -0.14
C SER A 79 3.67 -23.08 0.42
N GLY A 80 2.80 -22.55 1.30
CA GLY A 80 1.64 -23.28 1.80
C GLY A 80 0.68 -23.70 0.68
N LYS A 81 0.55 -22.88 -0.38
CA LYS A 81 -0.30 -23.16 -1.55
C LYS A 81 0.23 -24.32 -2.39
N HIS A 82 1.55 -24.38 -2.61
CA HIS A 82 2.18 -25.40 -3.44
C HIS A 82 2.64 -26.63 -2.66
N HIS A 83 2.58 -26.58 -1.32
CA HIS A 83 3.10 -27.60 -0.41
C HIS A 83 4.56 -28.01 -0.70
N ARG A 84 5.37 -27.04 -1.13
CA ARG A 84 6.79 -27.24 -1.44
C ARG A 84 7.54 -25.91 -1.41
N SER A 85 8.87 -25.99 -1.43
CA SER A 85 9.70 -24.81 -1.67
C SER A 85 9.53 -24.31 -3.10
N VAL A 86 9.28 -23.02 -3.25
CA VAL A 86 9.10 -22.32 -4.54
C VAL A 86 10.11 -21.18 -4.65
N LYS A 87 10.50 -20.88 -5.89
CA LYS A 87 11.38 -19.74 -6.18
C LYS A 87 10.52 -18.47 -6.21
N GLY A 88 10.85 -17.50 -5.39
CA GLY A 88 10.05 -16.29 -5.23
C GLY A 88 10.74 -15.18 -4.46
N ILE A 89 9.97 -14.15 -4.14
CA ILE A 89 10.37 -13.05 -3.25
C ILE A 89 9.48 -13.15 -2.01
N ASN A 90 10.07 -13.20 -0.82
CA ASN A 90 9.31 -13.18 0.42
C ASN A 90 9.03 -11.72 0.81
N LEU A 91 7.75 -11.40 0.95
CA LEU A 91 7.26 -10.11 1.44
C LEU A 91 6.79 -10.30 2.88
N ILE A 92 7.41 -9.57 3.80
CA ILE A 92 6.91 -9.46 5.17
C ILE A 92 6.00 -8.25 5.24
N THR A 93 4.75 -8.47 5.62
CA THR A 93 3.76 -7.41 5.80
C THR A 93 3.48 -7.23 7.28
N LEU A 94 3.54 -5.99 7.75
CA LEU A 94 3.19 -5.61 9.12
C LEU A 94 2.01 -4.66 9.06
N TYR A 95 0.92 -5.06 9.70
CA TYR A 95 -0.26 -4.22 9.93
C TYR A 95 -0.36 -3.89 11.41
N ALA A 96 -0.63 -2.63 11.73
CA ALA A 96 -0.98 -2.20 13.07
C ALA A 96 -2.37 -1.58 13.04
N THR A 97 -3.22 -1.98 13.98
CA THR A 97 -4.55 -1.40 14.20
C THR A 97 -4.68 -1.05 15.67
N ASP A 98 -5.30 0.07 15.99
CA ASP A 98 -5.79 0.30 17.34
C ASP A 98 -7.08 -0.49 17.58
N GLN A 99 -7.53 -0.52 18.85
CA GLN A 99 -8.71 -1.28 19.26
C GLN A 99 -10.04 -0.56 19.05
N ASN A 100 -10.02 0.71 18.65
CA ASN A 100 -11.19 1.58 18.55
C ASN A 100 -11.73 1.68 17.12
#